data_AF-A0A7Y2H5U7-F1
#
_entry.id   AF-A0A7Y2H5U7-F1
#
_cell.length_a   1.000
_cell.length_b   1.000
_cell.length_c   1.000
_cell.angle_alpha   90.00
_cell.angle_beta   90.00
_cell.angle_gamma   90.00
#
_symmetry.space_group_name_H-M   'P 1'
#
loop_
_entity.id
_entity.type
_entity.pdbx_description
1 polymer ?
#
loop_
_entity_poly.entity_id
_entity_poly.type
_entity_poly.pdbx_seq_one_letter_code
_entity_poly.pdbx_strand_id
1 'polypeptide(L)'
;MDFTNPLVYGVPCFIAFILLELTYSKTHGDDDLYHWKDLFASGFMGVGSAILGPLFKVIFMVFLFEYTYELFNPVVGGVRTHILGYESFGYAWYVWIFCMLADDFTYYCFHRANHEIRILWAAHIVHHSSDNFNLGTAVRNGWFTILYKPLFYMWMPALGFPPEMVIVCLGIEALWQFQLHSVYVPKLGFLETFLNTHTMHQVHHAQNVEYLDKNHGGILNVFDRMFGTYKALDESIDVKYGVIHAPNSYNPVV
;
A
#
# COMPACT_ATOMS: atom_id res chain seq x y z
N MET A 1 2.52 -24.26 3.61
CA MET A 1 1.15 -24.45 4.18
C MET A 1 0.17 -23.73 3.26
N ASP A 2 -1.11 -24.08 3.21
CA ASP A 2 -2.08 -23.28 2.43
C ASP A 2 -2.62 -22.15 3.30
N PHE A 3 -2.24 -20.91 3.01
CA PHE A 3 -2.73 -19.72 3.71
C PHE A 3 -3.68 -18.94 2.82
N THR A 4 -4.85 -18.63 3.36
CA THR A 4 -5.79 -17.75 2.66
C THR A 4 -5.24 -16.33 2.65
N ASN A 5 -5.12 -15.74 1.45
CA ASN A 5 -4.78 -14.34 1.29
C ASN A 5 -5.81 -13.46 2.02
N PRO A 6 -5.40 -12.60 2.99
CA PRO A 6 -6.31 -11.76 3.76
C PRO A 6 -7.26 -10.89 2.92
N LEU A 7 -6.82 -10.50 1.72
CA LEU A 7 -7.62 -9.66 0.82
C LEU A 7 -8.90 -10.34 0.31
N VAL A 8 -8.98 -11.67 0.34
CA VAL A 8 -10.22 -12.40 -0.04
C VAL A 8 -11.38 -11.97 0.84
N TYR A 9 -11.12 -11.75 2.14
CA TYR A 9 -12.12 -11.25 3.08
C TYR A 9 -12.13 -9.72 3.17
N GLY A 10 -10.99 -9.08 2.89
CA GLY A 10 -10.85 -7.62 2.91
C GLY A 10 -11.70 -6.89 1.87
N VAL A 11 -11.75 -7.38 0.63
CA VAL A 11 -12.40 -6.66 -0.48
C VAL A 11 -13.90 -6.41 -0.23
N PRO A 12 -14.71 -7.40 0.23
CA PRO A 12 -16.09 -7.13 0.62
C PRO A 12 -16.22 -6.06 1.72
N CYS A 13 -15.30 -6.06 2.70
CA CYS A 13 -15.28 -5.06 3.76
C CYS A 13 -14.95 -3.66 3.23
N PHE A 14 -14.07 -3.53 2.24
CA PHE A 14 -13.73 -2.23 1.64
C PHE A 14 -14.97 -1.57 1.03
N ILE A 15 -15.76 -2.33 0.27
CA ILE A 15 -17.02 -1.84 -0.31
C ILE A 15 -17.98 -1.41 0.78
N ALA A 16 -18.14 -2.21 1.84
CA ALA A 16 -19.00 -1.88 2.96
C ALA A 16 -18.56 -0.59 3.67
N PHE A 17 -17.26 -0.40 3.91
CA PHE A 17 -16.73 0.81 4.55
C PHE A 17 -16.83 2.05 3.66
N ILE A 18 -16.60 1.93 2.35
CA ILE A 18 -16.83 3.03 1.40
C ILE A 18 -18.29 3.46 1.41
N LEU A 19 -19.23 2.51 1.36
CA LEU A 19 -20.66 2.81 1.42
C LEU A 19 -21.07 3.44 2.76
N LEU A 20 -20.45 2.99 3.85
CA LEU A 20 -20.66 3.56 5.18
C LEU A 20 -20.17 5.02 5.25
N GLU A 21 -18.93 5.29 4.83
CA GLU A 21 -18.36 6.64 4.83
C GLU A 21 -19.14 7.58 3.90
N LEU A 22 -19.51 7.11 2.71
CA LEU A 22 -20.36 7.85 1.77
C LEU A 22 -21.74 8.19 2.37
N THR A 23 -22.37 7.22 3.05
CA THR A 23 -23.68 7.47 3.69
C THR A 23 -23.52 8.43 4.87
N TYR A 24 -22.44 8.29 5.63
CA TYR A 24 -22.14 9.17 6.75
C TYR A 24 -21.94 10.61 6.29
N SER A 25 -21.13 10.83 5.24
CA SER A 25 -20.86 12.17 4.70
C SER A 25 -22.15 12.88 4.27
N LYS A 26 -23.03 12.18 3.54
CA LYS A 26 -24.33 12.71 3.08
C LYS A 26 -25.32 12.98 4.21
N THR A 27 -25.29 12.19 5.27
CA THR A 27 -26.21 12.37 6.42
C THR A 27 -25.73 13.43 7.42
N HIS A 28 -24.45 13.82 7.36
CA HIS A 28 -23.84 14.78 8.30
C HIS A 28 -23.42 16.10 7.62
N GLY A 29 -23.88 16.35 6.39
CA GLY A 29 -23.70 17.64 5.71
C GLY A 29 -22.33 17.84 5.04
N ASP A 30 -21.54 16.77 4.89
CA ASP A 30 -20.28 16.77 4.15
C ASP A 30 -20.52 16.25 2.73
N ASP A 31 -21.25 17.07 1.98
CA ASP A 31 -21.74 16.70 0.65
C ASP A 31 -20.64 16.62 -0.40
N ASP A 32 -19.51 17.28 -0.16
CA ASP A 32 -18.41 17.44 -1.10
C ASP A 32 -17.29 16.41 -0.92
N LEU A 33 -17.24 15.65 0.19
CA LEU A 33 -16.23 14.61 0.43
C LEU A 33 -16.20 13.55 -0.69
N TYR A 34 -17.36 13.21 -1.25
CA TYR A 34 -17.48 12.27 -2.36
C TYR A 34 -18.05 12.93 -3.59
N HIS A 35 -17.23 13.03 -4.63
CA HIS A 35 -17.68 13.42 -5.96
C HIS A 35 -17.94 12.18 -6.83
N TRP A 36 -19.16 12.03 -7.34
CA TRP A 36 -19.59 10.81 -8.06
C TRP A 36 -18.72 10.41 -9.26
N LYS A 37 -18.25 11.39 -10.04
CA LYS A 37 -17.37 11.11 -11.19
C LYS A 37 -16.01 10.59 -10.73
N ASP A 38 -15.50 11.11 -9.62
CA ASP A 38 -14.23 10.65 -9.06
C ASP A 38 -14.38 9.27 -8.42
N LEU A 39 -15.44 9.06 -7.64
CA LEU A 39 -15.75 7.74 -7.06
C LEU A 39 -15.89 6.67 -8.14
N PHE A 40 -16.55 6.98 -9.26
CA PHE A 40 -16.64 6.06 -10.40
C PHE A 40 -15.27 5.77 -11.02
N ALA A 41 -14.43 6.79 -11.23
CA ALA A 41 -13.08 6.61 -11.75
C ALA A 41 -12.23 5.75 -10.81
N SER A 42 -12.26 6.03 -9.50
CA SER A 42 -11.55 5.26 -8.47
C SER A 42 -12.06 3.82 -8.40
N GLY A 43 -13.37 3.61 -8.46
CA GLY A 43 -13.99 2.28 -8.54
C GLY A 43 -13.58 1.51 -9.81
N PHE A 44 -13.54 2.18 -10.97
CA PHE A 44 -13.07 1.56 -12.22
C PHE A 44 -11.60 1.14 -12.12
N MET A 45 -10.73 2.01 -11.60
CA MET A 45 -9.32 1.67 -11.37
C MET A 45 -9.17 0.48 -10.41
N GLY A 46 -9.95 0.46 -9.34
CA GLY A 46 -9.99 -0.63 -8.36
C GLY A 46 -10.46 -1.96 -8.95
N VAL A 47 -11.54 -1.96 -9.73
CA VAL A 47 -12.04 -3.16 -10.44
C VAL A 47 -11.00 -3.65 -11.44
N GLY A 48 -10.39 -2.75 -12.21
CA GLY A 48 -9.30 -3.08 -13.14
C GLY A 48 -8.12 -3.74 -12.39
N SER A 49 -7.70 -3.17 -11.26
CA SER A 49 -6.65 -3.75 -10.42
C SER A 49 -7.05 -5.11 -9.84
N ALA A 50 -8.31 -5.32 -9.49
CA ALA A 50 -8.81 -6.61 -8.97
C ALA A 50 -8.88 -7.70 -10.06
N ILE A 51 -9.06 -7.34 -11.33
CA ILE A 51 -9.05 -8.26 -12.47
C ILE A 51 -7.61 -8.56 -12.91
N LEU A 52 -6.80 -7.51 -13.10
CA LEU A 52 -5.41 -7.64 -13.55
C LEU A 52 -4.52 -8.24 -12.46
N GLY A 53 -4.81 -7.93 -11.21
CA GLY A 53 -4.08 -8.39 -10.03
C GLY A 53 -3.86 -9.90 -10.04
N PRO A 54 -4.89 -10.76 -10.04
CA PRO A 54 -4.73 -12.21 -10.11
C PRO A 54 -3.99 -12.69 -11.36
N LEU A 55 -4.27 -12.11 -12.53
CA LEU A 55 -3.63 -12.48 -13.80
C LEU A 55 -2.11 -12.30 -13.72
N PHE A 56 -1.65 -11.15 -13.21
CA PHE A 56 -0.22 -10.87 -13.05
C PHE A 56 0.36 -11.45 -11.76
N LYS A 57 -0.41 -11.57 -10.68
CA LYS A 57 0.05 -12.11 -9.38
C LYS A 57 0.39 -13.59 -9.49
N VAL A 58 -0.46 -14.38 -10.14
CA VAL A 58 -0.22 -15.82 -10.29
C VAL A 58 0.96 -16.07 -11.22
N ILE A 59 1.07 -15.34 -12.33
CA ILE A 59 2.10 -15.59 -13.35
C ILE A 59 3.44 -14.92 -13.03
N PHE A 60 3.41 -13.70 -12.50
CA PHE A 60 4.62 -12.92 -12.29
C PHE A 60 5.08 -13.01 -10.84
N MET A 61 4.23 -12.73 -9.85
CA MET A 61 4.65 -12.67 -8.46
C MET A 61 4.93 -14.05 -7.85
N VAL A 62 4.02 -15.03 -8.01
CA VAL A 62 4.23 -16.38 -7.45
C VAL A 62 5.42 -17.05 -8.14
N PHE A 63 5.47 -17.07 -9.47
CA PHE A 63 6.63 -17.67 -10.15
C PHE A 63 7.94 -16.93 -9.82
N LEU A 64 7.95 -15.60 -9.75
CA LEU A 64 9.17 -14.86 -9.41
C LEU A 64 9.61 -15.13 -7.97
N PHE A 65 8.69 -15.14 -7.02
CA PHE A 65 9.02 -15.38 -5.61
C PHE A 65 9.42 -16.83 -5.37
N GLU A 66 8.68 -17.79 -5.92
CA GLU A 66 9.02 -19.22 -5.84
C GLU A 66 10.35 -19.50 -6.54
N TYR A 67 10.56 -18.97 -7.75
CA TYR A 67 11.83 -19.12 -8.45
C TYR A 67 12.99 -18.51 -7.67
N THR A 68 12.82 -17.31 -7.12
CA THR A 68 13.84 -16.66 -6.29
C THR A 68 14.09 -17.47 -5.01
N TYR A 69 13.03 -17.95 -4.37
CA TYR A 69 13.13 -18.75 -3.16
C TYR A 69 13.89 -20.06 -3.44
N GLU A 70 13.50 -20.82 -4.46
CA GLU A 70 14.16 -22.08 -4.86
C GLU A 70 15.62 -21.85 -5.30
N LEU A 71 15.91 -20.75 -6.00
CA LEU A 71 17.27 -20.41 -6.43
C LEU A 71 18.21 -20.12 -5.25
N PHE A 72 17.74 -19.38 -4.25
CA PHE A 72 18.55 -18.98 -3.09
C PHE A 72 18.44 -19.94 -1.90
N ASN A 73 17.45 -20.83 -1.90
CA ASN A 73 17.15 -21.76 -0.82
C ASN A 73 16.96 -23.18 -1.38
N PRO A 74 18.01 -23.81 -1.94
CA PRO A 74 17.92 -25.20 -2.40
C PRO A 74 17.64 -26.17 -1.25
N VAL A 75 17.09 -27.34 -1.58
CA VAL A 75 17.01 -28.47 -0.65
C VAL A 75 18.34 -29.21 -0.63
N VAL A 76 19.04 -29.18 0.51
CA VAL A 76 20.30 -29.89 0.74
C VAL A 76 20.10 -30.89 1.87
N GLY A 77 20.27 -32.18 1.60
CA GLY A 77 20.10 -33.23 2.61
C GLY A 77 18.67 -33.33 3.17
N GLY A 78 17.66 -32.92 2.40
CA GLY A 78 16.25 -32.89 2.84
C GLY A 78 15.86 -31.65 3.63
N VAL A 79 16.79 -30.73 3.88
CA VAL A 79 16.54 -29.46 4.58
C VAL A 79 16.65 -28.30 3.61
N ARG A 80 15.69 -27.38 3.70
CA ARG A 80 15.69 -26.13 2.93
C ARG A 80 16.80 -25.23 3.47
N THR A 81 17.84 -25.01 2.68
CA THR A 81 19.09 -24.36 3.12
C THR A 81 19.40 -23.19 2.21
N HIS A 82 19.55 -22.00 2.78
CA HIS A 82 19.96 -20.82 2.03
C HIS A 82 21.39 -21.01 1.47
N ILE A 83 21.71 -20.40 0.32
CA ILE A 83 23.03 -20.51 -0.33
C ILE A 83 24.22 -20.05 0.55
N LEU A 84 23.96 -19.30 1.62
CA LEU A 84 24.95 -18.91 2.63
C LEU A 84 25.15 -19.94 3.76
N GLY A 85 24.46 -21.09 3.70
CA GLY A 85 24.69 -22.25 4.58
C GLY A 85 23.82 -22.32 5.84
N TYR A 86 22.87 -21.40 6.04
CA TYR A 86 21.89 -21.48 7.14
C TYR A 86 20.57 -22.11 6.69
N GLU A 87 19.83 -22.71 7.62
CA GLU A 87 18.48 -23.22 7.36
C GLU A 87 17.53 -22.05 7.05
N SER A 88 16.81 -22.12 5.92
CA SER A 88 15.86 -21.10 5.51
C SER A 88 14.75 -20.92 6.54
N PHE A 89 14.10 -19.75 6.54
CA PHE A 89 13.18 -19.42 7.62
C PHE A 89 11.93 -20.30 7.61
N GLY A 90 11.60 -20.87 8.78
CA GLY A 90 10.37 -21.61 9.02
C GLY A 90 9.18 -20.71 9.41
N TYR A 91 8.11 -21.31 9.91
CA TYR A 91 6.86 -20.61 10.24
C TYR A 91 6.69 -20.28 11.73
N ALA A 92 7.80 -20.20 12.48
CA ALA A 92 7.72 -19.81 13.88
C ALA A 92 7.14 -18.38 14.01
N TRP A 93 6.35 -18.13 15.06
CA TRP A 93 5.59 -16.87 15.21
C TRP A 93 6.44 -15.60 15.11
N TYR A 94 7.70 -15.64 15.57
CA TYR A 94 8.61 -14.48 15.50
C TYR A 94 9.12 -14.23 14.07
N VAL A 95 9.18 -15.26 13.21
CA VAL A 95 9.54 -15.09 11.78
C VAL A 95 8.46 -14.27 11.08
N TRP A 96 7.19 -14.46 11.41
CA TRP A 96 6.09 -13.63 10.89
C TRP A 96 6.26 -12.15 11.26
N ILE A 97 6.72 -11.85 12.49
CA ILE A 97 7.00 -10.47 12.92
C ILE A 97 8.15 -9.89 12.09
N PHE A 98 9.24 -10.64 11.89
CA PHE A 98 10.35 -10.20 11.04
C PHE A 98 9.94 -10.03 9.58
N CYS A 99 9.09 -10.93 9.06
CA CYS A 99 8.53 -10.84 7.71
C CYS A 99 7.68 -9.58 7.56
N MET A 100 6.83 -9.27 8.54
CA MET A 100 6.02 -8.05 8.55
C MET A 100 6.88 -6.78 8.61
N LEU A 101 7.95 -6.77 9.41
CA LEU A 101 8.87 -5.63 9.46
C LEU A 101 9.66 -5.46 8.16
N ALA A 102 10.07 -6.57 7.53
CA ALA A 102 10.73 -6.57 6.24
C ALA A 102 9.79 -6.11 5.11
N ASP A 103 8.51 -6.51 5.16
CA ASP A 103 7.45 -6.05 4.26
C ASP A 103 7.28 -4.53 4.37
N ASP A 104 7.08 -4.00 5.60
CA ASP A 104 6.90 -2.57 5.87
C ASP A 104 8.12 -1.72 5.46
N PHE A 105 9.34 -2.23 5.68
CA PHE A 105 10.56 -1.59 5.20
C PHE A 105 10.63 -1.57 3.67
N THR A 106 10.29 -2.69 3.02
CA THR A 106 10.27 -2.79 1.56
C THR A 106 9.23 -1.86 0.97
N TYR A 107 8.05 -1.77 1.59
CA TYR A 107 7.01 -0.84 1.21
C TYR A 107 7.49 0.59 1.32
N TYR A 108 8.12 1.00 2.43
CA TYR A 108 8.71 2.34 2.56
C TYR A 108 9.66 2.66 1.40
N CYS A 109 10.57 1.75 1.07
CA CYS A 109 11.53 1.93 -0.03
C CYS A 109 10.82 2.01 -1.38
N PHE A 110 9.87 1.12 -1.64
CA PHE A 110 9.06 1.10 -2.85
C PHE A 110 8.29 2.41 -2.98
N HIS A 111 7.56 2.80 -1.94
CA HIS A 111 6.68 3.94 -1.95
C HIS A 111 7.45 5.24 -2.14
N ARG A 112 8.53 5.43 -1.39
CA ARG A 112 9.43 6.57 -1.59
C ARG A 112 10.02 6.63 -3.00
N ALA A 113 10.43 5.48 -3.56
CA ALA A 113 10.92 5.45 -4.94
C ALA A 113 9.83 5.84 -5.95
N ASN A 114 8.56 5.53 -5.68
CA ASN A 114 7.43 5.98 -6.49
C ASN A 114 7.23 7.49 -6.44
N HIS A 115 7.64 8.18 -5.38
CA HIS A 115 7.55 9.65 -5.30
C HIS A 115 8.80 10.33 -5.89
N GLU A 116 10.00 9.76 -5.66
CA GLU A 116 11.25 10.40 -6.07
C GLU A 116 11.71 10.08 -7.51
N ILE A 117 11.25 8.96 -8.11
CA ILE A 117 11.67 8.52 -9.44
C ILE A 117 10.54 8.75 -10.46
N ARG A 118 10.77 9.65 -11.43
CA ARG A 118 9.76 10.10 -12.41
C ARG A 118 8.95 9.00 -13.11
N ILE A 119 9.60 7.90 -13.52
CA ILE A 119 8.89 6.80 -14.21
C ILE A 119 8.01 6.00 -13.26
N LEU A 120 8.41 5.86 -11.99
CA LEU A 120 7.61 5.19 -10.97
C LEU A 120 6.47 6.11 -10.52
N TRP A 121 6.74 7.41 -10.39
CA TRP A 121 5.72 8.43 -10.15
C TRP A 121 4.64 8.41 -11.23
N ALA A 122 5.00 8.27 -12.51
CA ALA A 122 4.00 8.17 -13.58
C ALA A 122 3.03 6.99 -13.40
N ALA A 123 3.45 5.90 -12.76
CA ALA A 123 2.58 4.77 -12.43
C ALA A 123 1.78 5.00 -11.13
N HIS A 124 2.36 5.70 -10.16
CA HIS A 124 1.76 5.92 -8.85
C HIS A 124 0.86 7.16 -8.76
N ILE A 125 1.07 8.17 -9.60
CA ILE A 125 0.32 9.43 -9.63
C ILE A 125 -1.19 9.22 -9.74
N VAL A 126 -1.63 8.14 -10.39
CA VAL A 126 -3.05 7.75 -10.47
C VAL A 126 -3.67 7.67 -9.08
N HIS A 127 -2.94 7.16 -8.09
CA HIS A 127 -3.39 7.05 -6.71
C HIS A 127 -3.58 8.41 -6.04
N HIS A 128 -2.67 9.35 -6.31
CA HIS A 128 -2.70 10.71 -5.78
C HIS A 128 -3.62 11.66 -6.57
N SER A 129 -4.10 11.28 -7.75
CA SER A 129 -4.75 12.21 -8.67
C SER A 129 -6.18 12.59 -8.28
N SER A 130 -6.72 12.06 -7.19
CA SER A 130 -8.06 12.46 -6.73
C SER A 130 -7.96 13.71 -5.87
N ASP A 131 -8.78 14.71 -6.19
CA ASP A 131 -8.96 15.90 -5.36
C ASP A 131 -9.84 15.62 -4.12
N ASN A 132 -10.42 14.42 -4.00
CA ASN A 132 -11.32 14.02 -2.93
C ASN A 132 -10.65 12.88 -2.12
N PHE A 133 -10.20 13.17 -0.90
CA PHE A 133 -9.54 12.16 -0.07
C PHE A 133 -10.54 11.43 0.83
N ASN A 134 -10.91 10.21 0.43
CA ASN A 134 -11.87 9.33 1.11
C ASN A 134 -11.54 7.86 0.83
N LEU A 135 -12.29 6.93 1.41
CA LEU A 135 -12.00 5.49 1.28
C LEU A 135 -12.11 4.97 -0.16
N GLY A 136 -12.81 5.69 -1.03
CA GLY A 136 -12.83 5.41 -2.47
C GLY A 136 -11.47 5.63 -3.12
N THR A 137 -10.69 6.60 -2.64
CA THR A 137 -9.33 6.89 -3.14
C THR A 137 -8.37 5.76 -2.81
N ALA A 138 -8.58 5.03 -1.71
CA ALA A 138 -7.78 3.86 -1.34
C ALA A 138 -7.73 2.77 -2.43
N VAL A 139 -8.83 2.62 -3.19
CA VAL A 139 -8.92 1.59 -4.24
C VAL A 139 -8.43 2.10 -5.61
N ARG A 140 -8.08 3.40 -5.73
CA ARG A 140 -7.60 4.04 -6.96
C ARG A 140 -6.14 3.68 -7.25
N ASN A 141 -5.86 2.42 -7.55
CA ASN A 141 -4.49 1.98 -7.83
C ASN A 141 -4.20 1.93 -9.34
N GLY A 142 -3.11 2.58 -9.74
CA GLY A 142 -2.59 2.50 -11.11
C GLY A 142 -2.08 1.09 -11.44
N TRP A 143 -2.48 0.55 -12.59
CA TRP A 143 -2.22 -0.86 -12.92
C TRP A 143 -0.74 -1.18 -13.19
N PHE A 144 0.05 -0.19 -13.63
CA PHE A 144 1.48 -0.38 -13.90
C PHE A 144 2.29 -0.74 -12.66
N THR A 145 1.85 -0.29 -11.47
CA THR A 145 2.49 -0.63 -10.19
C THR A 145 2.55 -2.16 -9.96
N ILE A 146 1.57 -2.91 -10.47
CA ILE A 146 1.47 -4.38 -10.37
C ILE A 146 2.66 -5.05 -11.06
N LEU A 147 3.21 -4.45 -12.11
CA LEU A 147 4.25 -5.06 -12.94
C LEU A 147 5.64 -5.01 -12.32
N TYR A 148 5.95 -3.99 -11.52
CA TYR A 148 7.29 -3.82 -10.95
C TYR A 148 7.32 -3.87 -9.43
N LYS A 149 6.20 -3.69 -8.71
CA LYS A 149 6.18 -3.83 -7.24
C LYS A 149 6.82 -5.16 -6.80
N PRO A 150 6.52 -6.33 -7.38
CA PRO A 150 7.15 -7.59 -6.96
C PRO A 150 8.69 -7.59 -7.03
N LEU A 151 9.29 -6.82 -7.94
CA LEU A 151 10.75 -6.72 -8.05
C LEU A 151 11.39 -6.13 -6.79
N PHE A 152 10.70 -5.20 -6.11
CA PHE A 152 11.17 -4.62 -4.84
C PHE A 152 11.17 -5.64 -3.69
N TYR A 153 10.36 -6.69 -3.77
CA TYR A 153 10.16 -7.66 -2.70
C TYR A 153 10.98 -8.95 -2.85
N MET A 154 11.64 -9.17 -4.01
CA MET A 154 12.41 -10.40 -4.28
C MET A 154 13.50 -10.70 -3.25
N TRP A 155 14.03 -9.68 -2.57
CA TRP A 155 15.07 -9.89 -1.57
C TRP A 155 14.55 -10.68 -0.35
N MET A 156 13.25 -10.65 -0.06
CA MET A 156 12.65 -11.39 1.05
C MET A 156 12.67 -12.91 0.82
N PRO A 157 12.11 -13.46 -0.28
CA PRO A 157 12.27 -14.88 -0.59
C PRO A 157 13.73 -15.25 -0.87
N ALA A 158 14.54 -14.35 -1.45
CA ALA A 158 15.97 -14.61 -1.59
C ALA A 158 16.61 -14.86 -0.21
N LEU A 159 16.34 -14.01 0.78
CA LEU A 159 16.86 -14.15 2.14
C LEU A 159 16.39 -15.42 2.87
N GLY A 160 15.25 -15.99 2.45
CA GLY A 160 14.72 -17.25 2.97
C GLY A 160 13.36 -17.17 3.62
N PHE A 161 12.60 -16.08 3.44
CA PHE A 161 11.18 -16.04 3.83
C PHE A 161 10.34 -16.90 2.87
N PRO A 162 9.48 -17.81 3.35
CA PRO A 162 8.57 -18.56 2.49
C PRO A 162 7.68 -17.62 1.65
N PRO A 163 7.55 -17.82 0.32
CA PRO A 163 6.77 -16.93 -0.55
C PRO A 163 5.34 -16.67 -0.09
N GLU A 164 4.65 -17.69 0.44
CA GLU A 164 3.29 -17.55 0.94
C GLU A 164 3.20 -16.70 2.21
N MET A 165 4.25 -16.69 3.04
CA MET A 165 4.35 -15.81 4.20
C MET A 165 4.43 -14.35 3.76
N VAL A 166 5.27 -14.06 2.77
CA VAL A 166 5.41 -12.71 2.18
C VAL A 166 4.09 -12.24 1.60
N ILE A 167 3.37 -13.11 0.88
CA ILE A 167 2.05 -12.79 0.28
C ILE A 167 1.01 -12.45 1.36
N VAL A 168 1.01 -13.15 2.49
CA VAL A 168 0.10 -12.86 3.60
C VAL A 168 0.44 -11.53 4.26
N CYS A 169 1.73 -11.24 4.54
CA CYS A 169 2.17 -9.94 5.07
C CYS A 169 1.73 -8.77 4.19
N LEU A 170 1.98 -8.87 2.87
CA LEU A 170 1.51 -7.88 1.89
C LEU A 170 0.00 -7.66 1.93
N GLY A 171 -0.78 -8.72 2.20
CA GLY A 171 -2.22 -8.63 2.36
C GLY A 171 -2.63 -7.89 3.64
N ILE A 172 -1.95 -8.15 4.76
CA ILE A 172 -2.17 -7.45 6.03
C ILE A 172 -1.82 -5.97 5.89
N GLU A 173 -0.68 -5.65 5.26
CA GLU A 173 -0.26 -4.29 4.98
C GLU A 173 -1.29 -3.54 4.13
N ALA A 174 -1.79 -4.17 3.05
CA ALA A 174 -2.81 -3.57 2.20
C ALA A 174 -4.14 -3.29 2.94
N LEU A 175 -4.53 -4.17 3.86
CA LEU A 175 -5.69 -3.94 4.74
C LEU A 175 -5.48 -2.73 5.65
N TRP A 176 -4.28 -2.59 6.23
CA TRP A 176 -3.93 -1.43 7.05
C TRP A 176 -3.95 -0.13 6.25
N GLN A 177 -3.39 -0.14 5.04
CA GLN A 177 -3.31 1.07 4.21
C GLN A 177 -4.67 1.53 3.68
N PHE A 178 -5.60 0.60 3.42
CA PHE A 178 -6.94 0.96 2.96
C PHE A 178 -7.61 1.97 3.91
N GLN A 179 -7.64 1.66 5.21
CA GLN A 179 -8.36 2.49 6.17
C GLN A 179 -7.75 3.87 6.39
N LEU A 180 -6.46 4.07 6.06
CA LEU A 180 -5.79 5.37 6.21
C LEU A 180 -6.42 6.49 5.36
N HIS A 181 -7.22 6.15 4.35
CA HIS A 181 -7.85 7.10 3.43
C HIS A 181 -9.18 7.63 3.97
N SER A 182 -9.16 8.20 5.17
CA SER A 182 -10.34 8.86 5.74
C SER A 182 -9.93 10.15 6.44
N VAL A 183 -10.72 11.20 6.22
CA VAL A 183 -10.57 12.48 6.92
C VAL A 183 -11.29 12.48 8.29
N TYR A 184 -12.17 11.51 8.54
CA TYR A 184 -12.99 11.49 9.75
C TYR A 184 -12.27 10.96 11.00
N VAL A 185 -11.13 10.29 10.83
CA VAL A 185 -10.38 9.78 11.97
C VAL A 185 -9.40 10.86 12.45
N PRO A 186 -9.57 11.36 13.69
CA PRO A 186 -8.73 12.41 14.23
C PRO A 186 -7.31 11.89 14.54
N LYS A 187 -6.43 12.80 14.97
CA LYS A 187 -5.12 12.43 15.50
C LYS A 187 -5.24 11.37 16.60
N LEU A 188 -4.45 10.31 16.50
CA LEU A 188 -4.49 9.16 17.42
C LEU A 188 -3.55 9.31 18.62
N GLY A 189 -2.99 10.50 18.84
CA GLY A 189 -2.14 10.81 19.98
C GLY A 189 -0.90 9.92 20.04
N PHE A 190 -0.75 9.16 21.12
CA PHE A 190 0.43 8.30 21.35
C PHE A 190 0.67 7.30 20.20
N LEU A 191 -0.38 6.80 19.55
CA LEU A 191 -0.23 5.84 18.44
C LEU A 191 0.53 6.44 17.25
N GLU A 192 0.44 7.75 17.04
CA GLU A 192 1.18 8.47 15.98
C GLU A 192 2.69 8.53 16.23
N THR A 193 3.16 8.10 17.41
CA THR A 193 4.60 8.03 17.66
C THR A 193 5.28 6.90 16.87
N PHE A 194 4.57 5.82 16.56
CA PHE A 194 5.13 4.65 15.86
C PHE A 194 4.28 4.13 14.69
N LEU A 195 2.97 4.37 14.66
CA LEU A 195 2.11 3.97 13.54
C LEU A 195 2.02 5.07 12.49
N ASN A 196 1.95 4.66 11.23
CA ASN A 196 1.41 5.48 10.17
C ASN A 196 -0.11 5.57 10.34
N THR A 197 -0.64 6.80 10.46
CA THR A 197 -2.04 7.06 10.80
C THR A 197 -2.75 7.87 9.71
N HIS A 198 -4.07 7.96 9.80
CA HIS A 198 -4.90 8.71 8.86
C HIS A 198 -4.39 10.12 8.60
N THR A 199 -4.01 10.85 9.65
CA THR A 199 -3.51 12.24 9.52
C THR A 199 -2.16 12.30 8.81
N MET A 200 -1.30 11.30 8.99
CA MET A 200 -0.03 11.19 8.27
C MET A 200 -0.25 10.86 6.80
N HIS A 201 -1.23 10.01 6.51
CA HIS A 201 -1.59 9.65 5.14
C HIS A 201 -2.33 10.79 4.42
N GLN A 202 -3.08 11.62 5.14
CA GLN A 202 -3.61 12.89 4.62
C GLN A 202 -2.46 13.83 4.22
N VAL A 203 -1.46 14.01 5.07
CA VAL A 203 -0.24 14.76 4.74
C VAL A 203 0.44 14.17 3.50
N HIS A 204 0.57 12.86 3.42
CA HIS A 204 1.17 12.17 2.29
C HIS A 204 0.45 12.45 0.95
N HIS A 205 -0.88 12.46 0.97
CA HIS A 205 -1.70 12.73 -0.22
C HIS A 205 -1.87 14.21 -0.55
N ALA A 206 -1.33 15.11 0.26
CA ALA A 206 -1.50 16.54 0.06
C ALA A 206 -0.60 17.07 -1.06
N GLN A 207 -1.14 17.97 -1.88
CA GLN A 207 -0.36 18.74 -2.87
C GLN A 207 0.24 20.03 -2.30
N ASN A 208 0.02 20.32 -1.01
CA ASN A 208 0.64 21.44 -0.31
C ASN A 208 2.18 21.31 -0.35
N VAL A 209 2.88 22.42 -0.63
CA VAL A 209 4.35 22.46 -0.73
C VAL A 209 5.01 21.99 0.58
N GLU A 210 4.39 22.27 1.71
CA GLU A 210 4.84 21.88 3.05
C GLU A 210 4.82 20.36 3.30
N TYR A 211 4.08 19.62 2.47
CA TYR A 211 3.77 18.21 2.64
C TYR A 211 4.28 17.31 1.50
N LEU A 212 4.86 17.89 0.43
CA LEU A 212 5.43 17.13 -0.67
C LEU A 212 6.51 16.15 -0.20
N ASP A 213 6.46 14.93 -0.75
CA ASP A 213 7.40 13.84 -0.51
C ASP A 213 7.57 13.51 0.98
N LYS A 214 6.45 13.43 1.73
CA LYS A 214 6.41 13.08 3.15
C LYS A 214 5.60 11.81 3.43
N ASN A 215 5.95 11.14 4.53
CA ASN A 215 5.23 9.99 5.11
C ASN A 215 4.99 8.84 4.13
N HIS A 216 6.05 8.11 3.76
CA HIS A 216 5.98 6.99 2.82
C HIS A 216 5.75 5.62 3.49
N GLY A 217 5.70 5.55 4.82
CA GLY A 217 5.54 4.31 5.58
C GLY A 217 4.21 3.60 5.30
N GLY A 218 4.20 2.27 5.48
CA GLY A 218 3.00 1.45 5.33
C GLY A 218 2.20 1.41 6.63
N ILE A 219 2.66 0.58 7.56
CA ILE A 219 2.12 0.40 8.91
C ILE A 219 2.86 1.26 9.91
N LEU A 220 4.20 1.26 9.89
CA LEU A 220 5.00 2.02 10.85
C LEU A 220 5.53 3.31 10.22
N ASN A 221 5.74 4.32 11.05
CA ASN A 221 6.41 5.57 10.64
C ASN A 221 7.91 5.60 10.99
N VAL A 222 8.46 4.47 11.47
CA VAL A 222 9.86 4.39 11.91
C VAL A 222 10.83 4.72 10.79
N PHE A 223 10.56 4.24 9.57
CA PHE A 223 11.42 4.52 8.41
C PHE A 223 11.32 5.97 7.95
N ASP A 224 10.13 6.58 8.01
CA ASP A 224 9.98 8.01 7.77
C ASP A 224 10.81 8.86 8.74
N ARG A 225 10.84 8.47 10.01
CA ARG A 225 11.66 9.15 11.02
C ARG A 225 13.14 8.93 10.81
N MET A 226 13.56 7.70 10.52
CA MET A 226 14.96 7.33 10.27
C MET A 226 15.54 8.06 9.06
N PHE A 227 14.75 8.21 7.99
CA PHE A 227 15.21 8.77 6.73
C PHE A 227 14.76 10.22 6.48
N GLY A 228 14.14 10.86 7.49
CA GLY A 228 13.81 12.30 7.44
C GLY A 228 12.63 12.67 6.54
N THR A 229 11.74 11.73 6.23
CA THR A 229 10.51 11.98 5.45
C THR A 229 9.27 12.16 6.32
N TYR A 230 9.38 12.02 7.64
CA TYR A 230 8.27 12.24 8.57
C TYR A 230 7.79 13.70 8.62
N LYS A 231 6.48 13.91 8.56
CA LYS A 231 5.81 15.19 8.75
C LYS A 231 4.44 15.00 9.41
N ALA A 232 4.24 15.61 10.57
CA ALA A 232 2.92 15.61 11.21
C ALA A 232 1.96 16.58 10.51
N LEU A 233 0.67 16.30 10.61
CA LEU A 233 -0.39 17.20 10.15
C LEU A 233 -0.42 18.48 11.00
N ASP A 234 -0.23 19.62 10.34
CA ASP A 234 -0.42 20.95 10.90
C ASP A 234 -1.88 21.39 10.70
N GLU A 235 -2.61 21.56 11.80
CA GLU A 235 -4.03 21.94 11.80
C GLU A 235 -4.27 23.39 11.34
N SER A 236 -3.21 24.21 11.24
CA SER A 236 -3.31 25.56 10.69
C SER A 236 -3.26 25.59 9.16
N ILE A 237 -2.90 24.47 8.51
CA ILE A 237 -2.80 24.36 7.06
C ILE A 237 -4.09 23.72 6.52
N ASP A 238 -4.74 24.42 5.60
CA ASP A 238 -5.81 23.86 4.77
C ASP A 238 -5.22 22.82 3.80
N VAL A 239 -5.50 21.54 4.06
CA VAL A 239 -4.96 20.42 3.28
C VAL A 239 -5.68 20.34 1.95
N LYS A 240 -4.91 20.38 0.87
CA LYS A 240 -5.42 20.25 -0.51
C LYS A 240 -4.92 18.92 -1.06
N TYR A 241 -5.84 18.11 -1.56
CA TYR A 241 -5.55 16.82 -2.18
C TYR A 241 -5.50 16.93 -3.69
N GLY A 242 -5.03 15.88 -4.35
CA GLY A 242 -4.82 15.85 -5.79
C GLY A 242 -3.36 16.02 -6.14
N VAL A 243 -3.11 16.39 -7.40
CA VAL A 243 -1.75 16.61 -7.92
C VAL A 243 -1.63 18.01 -8.50
N ILE A 244 -0.46 18.63 -8.36
CA ILE A 244 -0.19 20.02 -8.76
C ILE A 244 -0.57 20.29 -10.24
N HIS A 245 -0.43 19.27 -11.09
CA HIS A 245 -0.81 19.31 -12.49
C HIS A 245 -1.80 18.19 -12.83
N ALA A 246 -3.04 18.36 -12.38
CA ALA A 246 -4.09 17.37 -12.59
C ALA A 246 -4.53 17.30 -14.07
N PRO A 247 -4.81 16.09 -14.60
CA PRO A 247 -5.52 15.97 -15.86
C PRO A 247 -6.95 16.50 -15.68
N ASN A 248 -7.43 17.34 -16.60
CA ASN A 248 -8.81 17.85 -16.59
C ASN A 248 -9.82 16.78 -17.06
N SER A 249 -9.80 15.59 -16.45
CA SER A 249 -10.56 14.41 -16.89
C SER A 249 -10.83 13.43 -15.75
N TYR A 250 -12.03 12.85 -15.77
CA TYR A 250 -12.41 11.70 -14.95
C TYR A 250 -12.44 10.39 -15.76
N ASN A 251 -11.97 10.42 -17.01
CA ASN A 251 -11.92 9.23 -17.86
C ASN A 251 -10.75 8.34 -17.40
N PRO A 252 -11.01 7.13 -16.87
CA PRO A 252 -9.97 6.27 -16.31
C PRO A 252 -9.07 5.60 -17.36
N VAL A 253 -9.30 5.86 -18.66
CA VAL A 253 -8.56 5.29 -19.79
C VAL A 253 -7.67 6.33 -20.48
N VAL A 254 -7.67 7.59 -20.00
CA VAL A 254 -6.91 8.71 -20.57
C VAL A 254 -5.87 9.21 -19.59
#